data_AF-A0A9W4KPT6-F1
#
_entry.id   AF-A0A9W4KPT6-F1
#
_cell.length_a   1.000
_cell.length_b   1.000
_cell.length_c   1.000
_cell.angle_alpha   90.00
_cell.angle_beta   90.00
_cell.angle_gamma   90.00
#
_symmetry.space_group_name_H-M   'P 1'
#
loop_
_entity.id
_entity.type
_entity.pdbx_description
1 polymer ?
#
loop_
_entity_poly.entity_id
_entity_poly.type
_entity_poly.pdbx_seq_one_letter_code
_entity_poly.pdbx_strand_id
1 'polypeptide(L)'
;MSINVKYRKIIYAFFMAFSMSFFISFILVSINSGYDHIFLSKWLKTWSQAFICAFFGAYFFPGVIQQIMRRINFVEKPPIIEKDFLVREEDNG
;
A
#
# COMPACT_ATOMS: atom_id res chain seq x y z
N MET A 1 -7.45 -25.91 11.64
CA MET A 1 -7.89 -25.41 10.32
C MET A 1 -6.68 -24.88 9.57
N SER A 2 -6.20 -25.61 8.56
CA SER A 2 -4.94 -25.34 7.83
C SER A 2 -5.16 -24.33 6.71
N ILE A 3 -5.05 -23.03 7.05
CA ILE A 3 -5.06 -21.94 6.08
C ILE A 3 -3.68 -21.82 5.41
N ASN A 4 -3.68 -21.89 4.09
CA ASN A 4 -2.51 -21.77 3.23
C ASN A 4 -1.75 -20.45 3.53
N VAL A 5 -0.43 -20.53 3.76
CA VAL A 5 0.40 -19.40 4.24
C VAL A 5 0.32 -18.17 3.32
N LYS A 6 0.01 -18.39 2.04
CA LYS A 6 -0.21 -17.35 1.03
C LYS A 6 -1.36 -16.39 1.40
N TYR A 7 -2.47 -16.93 1.93
CA TYR A 7 -3.62 -16.13 2.34
C TYR A 7 -3.44 -15.53 3.72
N ARG A 8 -2.64 -16.15 4.60
CA ARG A 8 -2.37 -15.62 5.94
C ARG A 8 -1.79 -14.21 5.88
N LYS A 9 -0.83 -13.94 4.99
CA LYS A 9 -0.26 -12.60 4.80
C LYS A 9 -1.29 -11.60 4.23
N ILE A 10 -2.10 -12.03 3.26
CA ILE A 10 -3.13 -11.18 2.64
C ILE A 10 -4.22 -10.80 3.65
N ILE A 11 -4.70 -11.78 4.42
CA ILE A 11 -5.75 -11.58 5.42
C ILE A 11 -5.21 -10.73 6.58
N TYR A 12 -3.96 -10.95 7.00
CA TYR A 12 -3.32 -10.14 8.03
C TYR A 12 -3.17 -8.68 7.59
N ALA A 13 -2.65 -8.44 6.39
CA ALA A 13 -2.52 -7.09 5.83
C ALA A 13 -3.88 -6.41 5.64
N PHE A 14 -4.90 -7.15 5.19
CA PHE A 14 -6.26 -6.67 5.08
C PHE A 14 -6.83 -6.25 6.44
N PHE A 15 -6.75 -7.12 7.45
CA PHE A 15 -7.27 -6.85 8.79
C PHE A 15 -6.53 -5.69 9.47
N MET A 16 -5.22 -5.59 9.25
CA MET A 16 -4.38 -4.51 9.76
C MET A 16 -4.76 -3.16 9.12
N ALA A 17 -4.88 -3.10 7.79
CA ALA A 17 -5.27 -1.89 7.08
C ALA A 17 -6.73 -1.49 7.36
N PHE A 18 -7.62 -2.48 7.51
CA PHE A 18 -9.02 -2.29 7.87
C PHE A 18 -9.16 -1.65 9.25
N SER A 19 -8.49 -2.22 10.27
CA SER A 19 -8.51 -1.65 11.62
C SER A 19 -7.96 -0.23 11.64
N MET A 20 -6.81 0.04 11.00
CA MET A 20 -6.23 1.38 10.97
C MET A 20 -7.16 2.40 10.29
N SER A 21 -7.78 2.03 9.16
CA SER A 21 -8.69 2.91 8.44
C SER A 21 -10.00 3.15 9.19
N PHE A 22 -10.48 2.15 9.94
CA PHE A 22 -11.66 2.26 10.78
C PHE A 22 -11.42 3.23 11.94
N PHE A 23 -10.32 3.05 12.67
CA PHE A 23 -10.00 3.87 13.84
C PHE A 23 -9.68 5.33 13.48
N ILE A 24 -8.87 5.58 12.44
CA ILE A 24 -8.53 6.96 12.05
C ILE A 24 -9.77 7.70 11.57
N SER A 25 -10.57 7.07 10.70
CA SER A 25 -11.82 7.68 10.24
C SER A 25 -12.78 7.96 11.40
N PHE A 26 -12.86 7.05 12.38
CA PHE A 26 -13.75 7.19 13.52
C PHE A 26 -13.36 8.39 14.37
N ILE A 27 -12.07 8.48 14.76
CA ILE A 27 -11.54 9.56 15.58
C ILE A 27 -11.69 10.91 14.87
N LEU A 28 -11.35 10.98 13.58
CA LEU A 28 -11.35 12.23 12.81
C LEU A 28 -12.76 12.81 12.67
N VAL A 29 -13.75 11.95 12.46
CA VAL A 29 -15.15 12.36 12.34
C VAL A 29 -15.71 12.67 13.74
N SER A 30 -15.31 11.94 14.80
CA SER A 30 -15.73 12.21 16.18
C SER A 30 -15.28 13.60 16.64
N ILE A 31 -14.07 14.01 16.23
CA ILE A 31 -13.53 15.34 16.50
C ILE A 31 -14.25 16.42 15.67
N ASN A 32 -14.63 16.13 14.42
CA ASN A 32 -15.15 17.14 13.50
C ASN A 32 -16.65 17.46 13.68
N SER A 33 -17.50 16.46 13.96
CA SER A 33 -18.97 16.64 13.95
C SER A 33 -19.61 16.74 15.33
N GLY A 34 -18.88 16.40 16.40
CA GLY A 34 -19.47 16.24 17.73
C GLY A 34 -20.41 15.02 17.83
N TYR A 35 -20.65 14.56 19.07
CA TYR A 35 -21.48 13.38 19.36
C TYR A 35 -22.98 13.67 19.17
N ASP A 36 -23.46 13.54 17.93
CA ASP A 36 -24.90 13.53 17.62
C ASP A 36 -25.41 12.07 17.51
N HIS A 37 -26.69 11.80 17.83
CA HIS A 37 -27.25 10.44 17.74
C HIS A 37 -27.23 9.86 16.31
N ILE A 38 -27.17 10.71 15.28
CA ILE A 38 -27.13 10.32 13.87
C ILE A 38 -25.69 10.20 13.35
N PHE A 39 -24.72 10.68 14.13
CA PHE A 39 -23.30 10.75 13.79
C PHE A 39 -22.73 9.40 13.33
N LEU A 40 -22.89 8.36 14.16
CA LEU A 40 -22.30 7.05 13.90
C LEU A 40 -22.88 6.40 12.65
N SER A 41 -24.17 6.59 12.39
CA SER A 41 -24.85 6.06 11.20
C SER A 41 -24.38 6.76 9.91
N LYS A 42 -24.31 8.10 9.91
CA LYS A 42 -23.77 8.88 8.78
C LYS A 42 -22.29 8.59 8.54
N TRP A 43 -21.53 8.45 9.62
CA TRP A 43 -20.12 8.12 9.58
C TRP A 43 -19.89 6.75 8.94
N LEU A 44 -20.55 5.70 9.45
CA LEU A 44 -20.38 4.34 8.95
C LEU A 44 -20.79 4.22 7.48
N LYS A 45 -21.85 4.92 7.06
CA LYS A 45 -22.31 4.97 5.67
C LYS A 45 -21.29 5.66 4.76
N THR A 46 -20.74 6.80 5.16
CA THR A 46 -19.75 7.54 4.38
C THR A 46 -18.41 6.78 4.32
N TRP A 47 -17.98 6.23 5.44
CA TRP A 47 -16.76 5.45 5.55
C TRP A 47 -16.80 4.17 4.73
N SER A 48 -17.89 3.39 4.82
CA SER A 48 -18.04 2.16 4.04
C SER A 48 -18.06 2.44 2.53
N GLN A 49 -18.72 3.53 2.10
CA GLN A 49 -18.73 3.94 0.70
C GLN A 49 -17.33 4.33 0.19
N ALA A 50 -16.57 5.08 0.99
CA ALA A 50 -15.18 5.41 0.69
C ALA A 50 -14.27 4.17 0.67
N PHE A 51 -14.44 3.26 1.63
CA PHE A 51 -13.68 2.01 1.73
C PHE A 51 -13.89 1.11 0.52
N ILE A 52 -15.14 0.94 0.05
CA ILE A 52 -15.44 0.16 -1.15
C ILE A 52 -14.75 0.77 -2.37
N CYS A 53 -14.85 2.09 -2.55
CA CYS A 53 -14.19 2.79 -3.64
C CYS A 53 -12.66 2.60 -3.60
N ALA A 54 -12.06 2.78 -2.42
CA ALA A 54 -10.62 2.59 -2.21
C ALA A 54 -10.18 1.13 -2.41
N PHE A 55 -11.00 0.15 -2.03
CA PHE A 55 -10.73 -1.27 -2.24
C PHE A 55 -10.69 -1.62 -3.73
N PHE A 56 -11.65 -1.13 -4.50
CA PHE A 56 -11.63 -1.28 -5.96
C PHE A 56 -10.40 -0.62 -6.57
N GLY A 57 -10.04 0.58 -6.11
CA GLY A 57 -8.79 1.23 -6.49
C GLY A 57 -7.57 0.36 -6.17
N ALA A 58 -7.42 -0.09 -4.93
CA ALA A 58 -6.29 -0.90 -4.48
C ALA A 58 -6.19 -2.26 -5.20
N TYR A 59 -7.28 -2.79 -5.74
CA TYR A 59 -7.25 -4.01 -6.57
C TYR A 59 -6.82 -3.71 -8.01
N PHE A 60 -7.30 -2.60 -8.59
CA PHE A 60 -7.03 -2.23 -9.98
C PHE A 60 -5.67 -1.58 -10.19
N PHE A 61 -5.29 -0.66 -9.29
CA PHE A 61 -4.07 0.14 -9.40
C PHE A 61 -2.77 -0.68 -9.44
N PRO A 62 -2.55 -1.74 -8.63
CA PRO A 62 -1.30 -2.51 -8.69
C PRO A 62 -1.04 -3.12 -10.05
N GLY A 63 -2.08 -3.63 -10.73
CA GLY A 63 -1.96 -4.16 -12.09
C GLY A 63 -1.56 -3.09 -13.08
N VAL A 64 -2.22 -1.93 -13.03
CA VAL A 64 -1.92 -0.78 -13.89
C VAL A 64 -0.53 -0.22 -13.62
N ILE A 65 -0.17 -0.03 -12.35
CA ILE A 65 1.14 0.47 -11.93
C ILE A 65 2.25 -0.52 -12.32
N GLN A 66 2.03 -1.83 -12.20
CA GLN A 66 3.00 -2.82 -12.70
C GLN A 66 3.18 -2.73 -14.20
N GLN A 67 2.10 -2.53 -14.96
CA GLN A 67 2.15 -2.42 -16.41
C GLN A 67 2.88 -1.14 -16.85
N ILE A 68 2.73 -0.05 -16.10
CA ILE A 68 3.49 1.21 -16.28
C ILE A 68 4.95 1.01 -15.86
N MET A 69 5.23 0.42 -14.69
CA MET A 69 6.60 0.14 -14.23
C MET A 69 7.36 -0.73 -15.24
N ARG A 70 6.70 -1.71 -15.87
CA ARG A 70 7.32 -2.55 -16.90
C ARG A 70 7.74 -1.78 -18.16
N ARG A 71 7.18 -0.59 -18.39
CA ARG A 71 7.58 0.32 -19.48
C ARG A 71 8.78 1.19 -19.09
N ILE A 72 9.06 1.34 -17.81
CA ILE A 72 10.18 2.13 -17.30
C ILE A 72 11.39 1.19 -17.20
N ASN A 73 12.36 1.37 -18.09
CA ASN A 73 13.67 0.73 -17.94
C ASN A 73 14.40 1.45 -16.80
N PHE A 74 14.32 0.90 -15.59
CA PHE A 74 15.20 1.33 -14.51
C PHE A 74 16.62 0.86 -14.85
N VAL A 75 17.36 1.74 -15.51
CA VAL A 75 18.81 1.61 -15.64
C VAL A 75 19.40 1.98 -14.28
N GLU A 76 19.44 1.01 -13.38
CA GLU A 76 20.24 1.13 -12.17
C GLU A 76 21.70 1.11 -12.61
N LYS A 77 22.34 2.29 -12.64
CA LYS A 77 23.77 2.37 -12.96
C LYS A 77 24.53 1.56 -11.91
N PRO A 78 25.45 0.67 -12.31
CA PRO A 78 26.21 -0.11 -11.36
C PRO A 78 26.92 0.82 -10.38
N PRO A 79 27.04 0.42 -9.10
CA PRO A 79 27.70 1.21 -8.08
C PRO A 79 29.11 1.58 -8.56
N ILE A 80 29.46 2.84 -8.38
CA ILE A 80 30.73 3.47 -8.84
C ILE A 80 31.96 2.63 -8.41
N ILE A 81 31.85 1.95 -7.27
CA ILE A 81 32.85 1.06 -6.68
C ILE A 81 33.24 -0.09 -7.64
N GLU A 82 32.28 -0.68 -8.35
CA GLU A 82 32.58 -1.81 -9.25
C GLU A 82 33.26 -1.34 -10.53
N LYS A 83 32.90 -0.16 -11.04
CA LYS A 83 33.62 0.46 -12.15
C LYS A 83 35.08 0.77 -11.79
N ASP A 84 35.33 1.31 -10.61
CA ASP A 84 36.69 1.60 -10.14
C ASP A 84 37.51 0.32 -9.91
N PHE A 85 36.85 -0.78 -9.51
CA PHE A 85 37.52 -2.08 -9.35
C PHE A 85 37.93 -2.69 -10.69
N LEU A 86 37.02 -2.67 -11.67
CA LEU A 86 37.28 -3.20 -13.01
C LEU A 86 38.38 -2.41 -13.75
N VAL A 87 38.40 -1.08 -13.60
CA VAL A 87 39.46 -0.23 -14.17
C VAL A 87 40.83 -0.51 -13.54
N ARG A 88 40.87 -0.85 -12.24
CA ARG A 88 42.13 -1.20 -11.56
C ARG A 88 42.64 -2.59 -11.92
N GLU A 89 41.74 -3.55 -12.16
CA GLU A 89 42.14 -4.89 -12.63
C GLU A 89 42.69 -4.84 -14.07
N GLU A 90 42.10 -4.03 -14.96
CA GLU A 90 42.61 -3.85 -16.33
C GLU A 90 43.95 -3.10 -16.40
N ASP A 91 44.25 -2.18 -15.46
CA ASP A 91 45.54 -1.47 -15.42
C ASP A 91 46.68 -2.35 -14.88
N ASN A 92 46.36 -3.37 -14.08
CA ASN A 92 47.33 -4.27 -13.44
C ASN A 92 47.56 -5.60 -14.19
N GLY A 93 46.93 -5.82 -15.36
CA GLY A 93 47.08 -7.01 -16.20
C GLY A 93 47.86 -6.75 -17.48
#